data_AF-A0A4U6DC54-F1
#
_entry.id   AF-A0A4U6DC54-F1
#
_cell.length_a   1.000
_cell.length_b   1.000
_cell.length_c   1.000
_cell.angle_alpha   90.00
_cell.angle_beta   90.00
_cell.angle_gamma   90.00
#
_symmetry.space_group_name_H-M   'P 1'
#
loop_
_entity.id
_entity.type
_entity.pdbx_description
1 polymer ?
#
loop_
_entity_poly.entity_id
_entity_poly.type
_entity_poly.pdbx_seq_one_letter_code
_entity_poly.pdbx_strand_id
1 'polypeptide(L)'
;MNRILYCLAFGLLLSGCNNTRVENTKELSNEIKASKIVRVTNTQLIYTVDEWGKKISKLAQKSLEEALAKNPEKAAELCKNPSGIPIIGALEKKYGVKISLLGPDDTKNAQLDKKEIELLEAYLYSAKSNASSLSDNVQPINDTTVVYNVPADLQICKICLADKTPSFALWRLLFDKKEILRKVDVKTLKD
;
A
#
# COMPACT_ATOMS: atom_id res chain seq x y z
N MET A 1 2.33 -20.75 -68.86
CA MET A 1 1.46 -20.76 -67.66
C MET A 1 2.19 -21.18 -66.37
N ASN A 2 3.01 -22.24 -66.38
CA ASN A 2 3.70 -22.73 -65.18
C ASN A 2 4.66 -21.74 -64.50
N ARG A 3 5.33 -20.84 -65.24
CA ARG A 3 6.26 -19.85 -64.64
C ARG A 3 5.57 -18.76 -63.81
N ILE A 4 4.34 -18.39 -64.16
CA ILE A 4 3.55 -17.38 -63.43
C ILE A 4 3.06 -17.98 -62.10
N LEU A 5 2.69 -19.26 -62.11
CA LEU A 5 2.24 -19.99 -60.91
C LEU A 5 3.35 -20.09 -59.85
N TYR A 6 4.61 -20.30 -60.28
CA TYR A 6 5.75 -20.34 -59.36
C TYR A 6 6.07 -18.96 -58.75
N CYS A 7 5.96 -17.87 -59.51
CA CYS A 7 6.14 -16.52 -58.96
C CYS A 7 5.05 -16.15 -57.95
N LEU A 8 3.80 -16.57 -58.19
CA LEU A 8 2.69 -16.33 -57.27
C LEU A 8 2.85 -17.13 -55.97
N ALA A 9 3.30 -18.38 -56.06
CA ALA A 9 3.58 -19.23 -54.90
C ALA A 9 4.76 -18.69 -54.07
N PHE A 10 5.79 -18.12 -54.71
CA PHE A 10 6.93 -17.52 -53.99
C PHE A 10 6.55 -16.19 -53.30
N GLY A 11 5.67 -15.39 -53.91
CA GLY A 11 5.15 -14.17 -53.28
C GLY A 11 4.32 -14.43 -52.02
N LEU A 12 3.57 -15.53 -51.99
CA LEU A 12 2.78 -15.96 -50.83
C LEU A 12 3.62 -16.47 -49.65
N LEU A 13 4.86 -16.93 -49.90
CA LEU A 13 5.76 -17.37 -48.83
C LEU A 13 6.45 -16.20 -48.11
N LEU A 14 6.45 -14.99 -48.68
CA LEU A 14 7.08 -13.81 -48.09
C LEU A 14 6.15 -12.94 -47.25
N SER A 15 4.83 -13.16 -47.28
CA SER A 15 3.84 -12.41 -46.48
C SER A 15 3.68 -12.94 -45.05
N GLY A 16 4.35 -14.04 -44.68
CA GLY A 16 4.33 -14.60 -43.32
C GLY A 16 5.27 -13.94 -42.31
N CYS A 17 6.20 -13.09 -42.75
CA CYS A 17 7.11 -12.35 -41.86
C CYS A 17 6.46 -11.07 -41.35
N ASN A 18 5.40 -11.19 -40.55
CA ASN A 18 4.92 -10.06 -39.77
C ASN A 18 5.83 -9.88 -38.57
N ASN A 19 6.89 -9.10 -38.75
CA ASN A 19 7.87 -8.77 -37.70
C ASN A 19 7.28 -7.69 -36.79
N THR A 20 6.10 -7.96 -36.21
CA THR A 20 5.56 -7.17 -35.10
C THR A 20 6.45 -7.43 -33.90
N ARG A 21 7.60 -6.75 -33.89
CA ARG A 21 8.43 -6.53 -32.73
C ARG A 21 7.48 -6.06 -31.64
N VAL A 22 7.28 -6.87 -30.61
CA VAL A 22 6.48 -6.49 -29.45
C VAL A 22 7.08 -5.18 -28.97
N GLU A 23 6.38 -4.07 -29.20
CA GLU A 23 6.85 -2.77 -28.79
C GLU A 23 7.05 -2.81 -27.27
N ASN A 24 8.01 -2.03 -26.77
CA ASN A 24 8.24 -1.84 -25.34
C ASN A 24 7.00 -1.17 -24.70
N THR A 25 5.92 -1.94 -24.53
CA THR A 25 4.72 -1.49 -23.84
C THR A 25 4.99 -1.48 -22.34
N LYS A 26 4.27 -0.62 -21.61
CA LYS A 26 4.38 -0.60 -20.14
C LYS A 26 3.98 -1.95 -19.56
N GLU A 27 3.03 -2.63 -20.20
CA GLU A 27 2.56 -3.96 -19.87
C GLU A 27 3.69 -4.99 -19.95
N LEU A 28 4.45 -5.02 -21.05
CA LEU A 28 5.61 -5.90 -21.20
C LEU A 28 6.72 -5.58 -20.18
N SER A 29 7.00 -4.29 -19.94
CA SER A 29 7.97 -3.88 -18.91
C SER A 29 7.54 -4.33 -17.51
N ASN A 30 6.25 -4.23 -17.20
CA ASN A 30 5.67 -4.69 -15.93
C ASN A 30 5.74 -6.21 -15.79
N GLU A 31 5.51 -6.95 -16.87
CA GLU A 31 5.62 -8.42 -16.90
C GLU A 31 7.06 -8.90 -16.70
N ILE A 32 8.02 -8.27 -17.37
CA ILE A 32 9.46 -8.54 -17.19
C ILE A 32 9.89 -8.25 -15.75
N LYS A 33 9.48 -7.11 -15.18
CA LYS A 33 9.76 -6.78 -13.78
C LYS A 33 9.13 -7.79 -12.81
N ALA A 34 7.90 -8.21 -13.08
CA ALA A 34 7.20 -9.19 -12.24
C ALA A 34 7.84 -10.59 -12.29
N SER A 35 8.51 -10.94 -13.38
CA SER A 35 9.18 -12.23 -13.57
C SER A 35 10.62 -12.26 -13.03
N LYS A 36 11.17 -11.11 -12.59
CA LYS A 36 12.53 -11.04 -12.07
C LYS A 36 12.60 -11.65 -10.67
N ILE A 37 13.57 -12.55 -10.47
CA ILE A 37 13.90 -13.05 -9.13
C ILE A 37 14.59 -11.91 -8.37
N VAL A 38 13.91 -11.38 -7.36
CA VAL A 38 14.39 -10.32 -6.48
C VAL A 38 14.67 -10.92 -5.10
N ARG A 39 15.91 -10.79 -4.61
CA ARG A 39 16.29 -11.17 -3.23
C ARG A 39 16.37 -9.90 -2.40
N VAL A 40 15.54 -9.81 -1.37
CA VAL A 40 15.53 -8.72 -0.38
C VAL A 40 15.63 -9.36 0.99
N THR A 41 16.56 -8.87 1.81
CA THR A 41 16.68 -9.36 3.19
C THR A 41 15.52 -8.87 4.04
N ASN A 42 15.23 -9.55 5.15
CA ASN A 42 14.21 -9.06 6.07
C ASN A 42 14.52 -7.63 6.56
N THR A 43 15.79 -7.29 6.79
CA THR A 43 16.21 -5.94 7.18
C THR A 43 15.86 -4.90 6.11
N GLN A 44 16.18 -5.18 4.85
CA GLN A 44 15.88 -4.28 3.73
C GLN A 44 14.37 -4.12 3.52
N LEU A 45 13.61 -5.19 3.71
CA LEU A 45 12.15 -5.16 3.67
C LEU A 45 11.59 -4.23 4.76
N ILE A 46 12.04 -4.40 6.00
CA ILE A 46 11.59 -3.58 7.14
C ILE A 46 11.95 -2.12 6.92
N TYR A 47 13.17 -1.82 6.47
CA TYR A 47 13.59 -0.45 6.12
C TYR A 47 12.74 0.15 5.00
N THR A 48 12.42 -0.63 3.97
CA THR A 48 11.56 -0.18 2.86
C THR A 48 10.16 0.15 3.37
N VAL A 49 9.58 -0.71 4.22
CA VAL A 49 8.27 -0.50 4.83
C VAL A 49 8.27 0.72 5.74
N ASP A 50 9.32 0.93 6.53
CA ASP A 50 9.46 2.13 7.38
C ASP A 50 9.48 3.42 6.54
N GLU A 51 10.36 3.47 5.54
CA GLU A 51 10.52 4.63 4.65
C GLU A 51 9.25 4.93 3.84
N TRP A 52 8.58 3.89 3.34
CA TRP A 52 7.31 4.05 2.64
C TRP A 52 6.20 4.42 3.60
N GLY A 53 6.15 3.78 4.77
CA GLY A 53 5.18 4.01 5.82
C GLY A 53 5.15 5.47 6.24
N LYS A 54 6.31 6.05 6.58
CA LYS A 54 6.46 7.46 6.94
C LYS A 54 5.98 8.43 5.86
N LYS A 55 6.28 8.14 4.59
CA LYS A 55 5.87 8.98 3.45
C LYS A 55 4.37 8.88 3.20
N ILE A 56 3.82 7.67 3.21
CA ILE A 56 2.42 7.39 2.91
C ILE A 56 1.54 7.92 4.03
N SER A 57 1.87 7.67 5.30
CA SER A 57 1.08 8.14 6.44
C SER A 57 0.98 9.66 6.47
N LYS A 58 2.08 10.37 6.25
CA LYS A 58 2.10 11.85 6.19
C LYS A 58 1.20 12.40 5.08
N LEU A 59 1.21 11.77 3.90
CA LEU A 59 0.34 12.18 2.80
C LEU A 59 -1.12 11.82 3.04
N ALA A 60 -1.39 10.63 3.59
CA ALA A 60 -2.73 10.17 3.92
C ALA A 60 -3.37 11.07 4.99
N GLN A 61 -2.61 11.41 6.02
CA GLN A 61 -3.00 12.33 7.08
C GLN A 61 -3.39 13.70 6.54
N LYS A 62 -2.50 14.35 5.78
CA LYS A 62 -2.79 15.63 5.15
C LYS A 62 -4.04 15.55 4.25
N SER A 63 -4.17 14.47 3.48
CA SER A 63 -5.30 14.29 2.56
C SER A 63 -6.62 14.12 3.30
N LEU A 64 -6.62 13.40 4.45
CA LEU A 64 -7.79 13.25 5.29
C LEU A 64 -8.17 14.57 5.96
N GLU A 65 -7.21 15.32 6.51
CA GLU A 65 -7.45 16.65 7.08
C GLU A 65 -8.09 17.61 6.07
N GLU A 66 -7.54 17.67 4.85
CA GLU A 66 -8.11 18.51 3.79
C GLU A 66 -9.52 18.07 3.37
N ALA A 67 -9.78 16.76 3.33
CA ALA A 67 -11.10 16.23 3.00
C ALA A 67 -12.15 16.54 4.09
N LEU A 68 -11.76 16.39 5.37
CA LEU A 68 -12.59 16.70 6.53
C LEU A 68 -12.87 18.20 6.65
N ALA A 69 -11.89 19.06 6.34
CA ALA A 69 -12.08 20.50 6.34
C ALA A 69 -13.06 20.97 5.24
N LYS A 70 -13.07 20.29 4.09
CA LYS A 70 -13.96 20.62 2.97
C LYS A 70 -15.38 20.07 3.12
N ASN A 71 -15.53 18.91 3.73
CA ASN A 71 -16.82 18.20 3.86
C ASN A 71 -17.00 17.65 5.28
N PRO A 72 -17.15 18.51 6.31
CA PRO A 72 -17.25 18.07 7.70
C PRO A 72 -18.46 17.15 7.94
N GLU A 73 -19.54 17.30 7.15
CA GLU A 73 -20.72 16.45 7.20
C GLU A 73 -20.46 15.00 6.79
N LYS A 74 -19.37 14.74 6.04
CA LYS A 74 -18.94 13.39 5.62
C LYS A 74 -17.88 12.79 6.53
N ALA A 75 -17.59 13.41 7.68
CA ALA A 75 -16.50 12.98 8.56
C ALA A 75 -16.57 11.49 8.91
N ALA A 76 -17.73 10.99 9.32
CA ALA A 76 -17.90 9.58 9.68
C ALA A 76 -17.59 8.62 8.52
N GLU A 77 -17.99 8.97 7.30
CA GLU A 77 -17.70 8.17 6.10
C GLU A 77 -16.20 8.19 5.77
N LEU A 78 -15.60 9.38 5.75
CA LEU A 78 -14.18 9.58 5.40
C LEU A 78 -13.24 8.92 6.42
N CYS A 79 -13.57 9.00 7.71
CA CYS A 79 -12.80 8.35 8.77
C CYS A 79 -12.91 6.82 8.70
N LYS A 80 -14.10 6.28 8.38
CA LYS A 80 -14.33 4.83 8.27
C LYS A 80 -13.71 4.23 7.00
N ASN A 81 -13.70 5.00 5.90
CA ASN A 81 -13.15 4.55 4.62
C ASN A 81 -12.21 5.60 4.00
N PRO A 82 -10.99 5.78 4.56
CA PRO A 82 -10.02 6.74 4.02
C PRO A 82 -9.65 6.47 2.56
N SER A 83 -9.71 5.20 2.11
CA SER A 83 -9.43 4.80 0.72
C SER A 83 -10.37 5.45 -0.31
N GLY A 84 -11.53 5.95 0.11
CA GLY A 84 -12.44 6.75 -0.74
C GLY A 84 -11.86 8.12 -1.13
N ILE A 85 -10.85 8.61 -0.41
CA ILE A 85 -10.17 9.86 -0.74
C ILE A 85 -9.23 9.60 -1.92
N PRO A 86 -9.33 10.34 -3.05
CA PRO A 86 -8.60 10.03 -4.28
C PRO A 86 -7.09 9.89 -4.10
N ILE A 87 -6.48 10.74 -3.28
CA ILE A 87 -5.04 10.70 -3.00
C ILE A 87 -4.67 9.42 -2.23
N ILE A 88 -5.45 9.04 -1.22
CA ILE A 88 -5.22 7.82 -0.44
C ILE A 88 -5.37 6.59 -1.33
N GLY A 89 -6.46 6.48 -2.08
CA GLY A 89 -6.66 5.38 -3.03
C GLY A 89 -5.58 5.31 -4.12
N ALA A 90 -5.00 6.45 -4.53
CA ALA A 90 -3.85 6.47 -5.43
C ALA A 90 -2.57 5.95 -4.77
N LEU A 91 -2.33 6.28 -3.49
CA LEU A 91 -1.20 5.75 -2.72
C LEU A 91 -1.32 4.23 -2.54
N GLU A 92 -2.50 3.73 -2.20
CA GLU A 92 -2.77 2.30 -2.08
C GLU A 92 -2.39 1.54 -3.35
N LYS A 93 -2.86 2.02 -4.51
CA LYS A 93 -2.54 1.41 -5.82
C LYS A 93 -1.06 1.53 -6.17
N LYS A 94 -0.46 2.70 -5.93
CA LYS A 94 0.94 2.97 -6.27
C LYS A 94 1.87 2.04 -5.51
N TYR A 95 1.69 1.92 -4.19
CA TYR A 95 2.58 1.17 -3.30
C TYR A 95 2.12 -0.27 -3.02
N GLY A 96 0.91 -0.65 -3.43
CA GLY A 96 0.36 -1.98 -3.11
C GLY A 96 0.09 -2.15 -1.61
N VAL A 97 -0.35 -1.07 -0.97
CA VAL A 97 -0.61 -0.99 0.47
C VAL A 97 -2.12 -0.84 0.69
N LYS A 98 -2.63 -1.38 1.80
CA LYS A 98 -3.98 -1.05 2.30
C LYS A 98 -3.85 -0.05 3.44
N ILE A 99 -4.55 1.07 3.34
CA ILE A 99 -4.50 2.17 4.30
C ILE A 99 -5.82 2.20 5.06
N SER A 100 -5.75 2.16 6.38
CA SER A 100 -6.90 2.19 7.27
C SER A 100 -6.62 3.06 8.48
N LEU A 101 -7.67 3.63 9.05
CA LEU A 101 -7.62 4.33 10.33
C LEU A 101 -8.28 3.43 11.37
N LEU A 102 -7.55 3.08 12.42
CA LEU A 102 -8.03 2.24 13.52
C LEU A 102 -8.27 3.07 14.77
N GLY A 103 -9.19 2.61 15.60
CA GLY A 103 -9.47 3.15 16.93
C GLY A 103 -9.65 2.07 17.99
N PRO A 104 -10.12 2.45 19.20
CA PRO A 104 -10.28 1.51 20.31
C PRO A 104 -11.20 0.32 20.02
N ASP A 105 -12.26 0.53 19.23
CA ASP A 105 -13.23 -0.53 18.93
C ASP A 105 -12.64 -1.63 18.04
N ASP A 106 -11.58 -1.33 17.30
CA ASP A 106 -10.91 -2.29 16.42
C ASP A 106 -10.14 -3.37 17.19
N THR A 107 -9.93 -3.21 18.51
CA THR A 107 -9.40 -4.29 19.38
C THR A 107 -10.29 -5.53 19.40
N LYS A 108 -11.55 -5.39 18.99
CA LYS A 108 -12.52 -6.49 18.89
C LYS A 108 -12.77 -6.93 17.44
N ASN A 109 -12.02 -6.39 16.48
CA ASN A 109 -12.24 -6.65 15.07
C ASN A 109 -11.65 -8.01 14.68
N ALA A 110 -12.52 -9.01 14.51
CA ALA A 110 -12.14 -10.37 14.13
C ALA A 110 -11.50 -10.50 12.72
N GLN A 111 -11.51 -9.43 11.92
CA GLN A 111 -10.85 -9.40 10.61
C GLN A 111 -9.36 -9.03 10.70
N LEU A 112 -8.90 -8.51 11.84
CA LEU A 112 -7.50 -8.23 12.09
C LEU A 112 -6.78 -9.50 12.55
N ASP A 113 -5.50 -9.62 12.21
CA ASP A 113 -4.67 -10.69 12.75
C ASP A 113 -4.51 -10.54 14.27
N LYS A 114 -4.32 -11.65 14.98
CA LYS A 114 -4.14 -11.65 16.45
C LYS A 114 -3.00 -10.74 16.89
N LYS A 115 -1.87 -10.73 16.16
CA LYS A 115 -0.74 -9.84 16.47
C LYS A 115 -1.08 -8.37 16.28
N GLU A 116 -1.96 -8.05 15.33
CA GLU A 116 -2.42 -6.68 15.12
C GLU A 116 -3.33 -6.23 16.25
N ILE A 117 -4.19 -7.13 16.75
CA ILE A 117 -5.03 -6.87 17.93
C ILE A 117 -4.15 -6.62 19.16
N GLU A 118 -3.17 -7.50 19.43
CA GLU A 118 -2.23 -7.34 20.55
C GLU A 118 -1.46 -6.02 20.47
N LEU A 119 -1.00 -5.63 19.27
CA LEU A 119 -0.33 -4.36 19.04
C LEU A 119 -1.28 -3.18 19.31
N LEU A 120 -2.50 -3.24 18.81
CA LEU A 120 -3.52 -2.20 19.02
C LEU A 120 -3.88 -2.05 20.51
N GLU A 121 -3.96 -3.15 21.26
CA GLU A 121 -4.15 -3.14 22.71
C GLU A 121 -2.99 -2.46 23.44
N ALA A 122 -1.75 -2.64 22.97
CA ALA A 122 -0.58 -1.94 23.51
C ALA A 122 -0.64 -0.42 23.26
N TYR A 123 -1.05 0.01 22.05
CA TYR A 123 -1.32 1.43 21.76
C TYR A 123 -2.43 1.98 22.65
N LEU A 124 -3.53 1.23 22.81
CA LEU A 124 -4.65 1.60 23.68
C LEU A 124 -4.21 1.75 25.14
N TYR A 125 -3.40 0.81 25.65
CA TYR A 125 -2.86 0.87 27.01
C TYR A 125 -1.97 2.10 27.21
N SER A 126 -1.11 2.39 26.23
CA SER A 126 -0.20 3.53 26.25
C SER A 126 -0.97 4.85 26.22
N ALA A 127 -2.04 4.93 25.41
CA ALA A 127 -2.95 6.07 25.36
C ALA A 127 -3.69 6.30 26.69
N LYS A 128 -4.03 5.24 27.46
CA LYS A 128 -4.65 5.36 28.79
C LYS A 128 -3.69 5.80 29.88
N SER A 129 -2.45 5.31 29.81
CA SER A 129 -1.47 5.49 30.88
C SER A 129 -0.70 6.81 30.78
N ASN A 130 -0.94 7.62 29.73
CA ASN A 130 -0.09 8.77 29.37
C ASN A 130 1.40 8.40 29.29
N ALA A 131 1.70 7.12 29.07
CA ALA A 131 3.06 6.65 28.89
C ALA A 131 3.63 7.27 27.61
N SER A 132 4.94 7.52 27.62
CA SER A 132 5.73 8.21 26.60
C SER A 132 5.25 7.99 25.16
N SER A 133 5.31 9.06 24.38
CA SER A 133 4.95 9.19 22.96
C SER A 133 4.74 7.86 22.23
N LEU A 134 3.48 7.60 21.84
CA LEU A 134 3.16 6.55 20.88
C LEU A 134 4.08 6.73 19.65
N SER A 135 4.91 5.74 19.35
CA SER A 135 5.85 5.79 18.22
C SER A 135 5.27 5.07 17.01
N ASP A 136 5.92 5.26 15.87
CA ASP A 136 5.75 4.36 14.74
C ASP A 136 6.25 2.94 15.09
N ASN A 137 5.70 1.96 14.38
CA ASN A 137 6.05 0.56 14.53
C ASN A 137 5.96 -0.17 13.19
N VAL A 138 6.99 -0.93 12.84
CA VAL A 138 6.98 -1.87 11.72
C VAL A 138 7.02 -3.28 12.28
N GLN A 139 6.04 -4.11 11.91
CA GLN A 139 5.96 -5.48 12.41
C GLN A 139 5.53 -6.46 11.32
N PRO A 140 6.28 -7.55 11.09
CA PRO A 140 5.79 -8.71 10.36
C PRO A 140 4.64 -9.36 11.11
N ILE A 141 3.47 -9.43 10.49
CA ILE A 141 2.30 -10.08 11.07
C ILE A 141 2.35 -11.58 10.76
N ASN A 142 2.67 -11.91 9.50
CA ASN A 142 2.90 -13.28 9.06
C ASN A 142 4.02 -13.34 7.99
N ASP A 143 4.11 -14.47 7.29
CA ASP A 143 5.15 -14.70 6.30
C ASP A 143 5.04 -13.82 5.06
N THR A 144 3.86 -13.27 4.77
CA THR A 144 3.58 -12.50 3.55
C THR A 144 3.20 -11.04 3.81
N THR A 145 2.86 -10.66 5.03
CA THR A 145 2.43 -9.30 5.35
C THR A 145 3.29 -8.62 6.41
N VAL A 146 3.47 -7.32 6.23
CA VAL A 146 4.12 -6.43 7.18
C VAL A 146 3.21 -5.24 7.41
N VAL A 147 2.99 -4.87 8.67
CA VAL A 147 2.22 -3.68 9.03
C VAL A 147 3.16 -2.57 9.44
N TYR A 148 2.87 -1.35 8.99
CA TYR A 148 3.39 -0.12 9.56
C TYR A 148 2.24 0.59 10.28
N ASN A 149 2.43 0.86 11.57
CA ASN A 149 1.48 1.58 12.39
C ASN A 149 2.09 2.91 12.86
N VAL A 150 1.31 3.97 12.81
CA VAL A 150 1.72 5.27 13.35
C VAL A 150 0.51 6.02 13.92
N PRO A 151 0.63 6.69 15.06
CA PRO A 151 -0.46 7.51 15.59
C PRO A 151 -0.90 8.57 14.57
N ALA A 152 -2.20 8.80 14.47
CA ALA A 152 -2.72 9.93 13.74
C ALA A 152 -2.69 11.19 14.61
N ASP A 153 -2.70 12.36 13.96
CA ASP A 153 -2.74 13.64 14.66
C ASP A 153 -3.98 13.80 15.54
N LEU A 154 -3.81 14.61 16.59
CA LEU A 154 -4.85 14.90 17.58
C LEU A 154 -6.14 15.42 16.93
N GLN A 155 -6.05 16.18 15.83
CA GLN A 155 -7.23 16.70 15.13
C GLN A 155 -8.01 15.57 14.45
N ILE A 156 -7.33 14.65 13.75
CA ILE A 156 -7.98 13.46 13.17
C ILE A 156 -8.59 12.62 14.28
N CYS A 157 -7.88 12.41 15.38
CA CYS A 157 -8.38 11.68 16.54
C CYS A 157 -9.70 12.28 17.08
N LYS A 158 -9.71 13.61 17.28
CA LYS A 158 -10.90 14.33 17.75
C LYS A 158 -12.08 14.23 16.79
N ILE A 159 -11.85 14.33 15.48
CA ILE A 159 -12.94 14.32 14.49
C ILE A 159 -13.45 12.88 14.27
N CYS A 160 -12.55 11.94 14.11
CA CYS A 160 -12.90 10.57 13.73
C CYS A 160 -13.37 9.73 14.92
N LEU A 161 -12.93 10.04 16.14
CA LEU A 161 -13.12 9.19 17.33
C LEU A 161 -13.55 10.00 18.56
N ALA A 162 -14.24 11.14 18.36
CA ALA A 162 -14.67 12.08 19.39
C ALA A 162 -15.33 11.43 20.62
N ASP A 163 -16.12 10.38 20.38
CA ASP A 163 -16.95 9.74 21.41
C ASP A 163 -16.26 8.55 22.10
N LYS A 164 -14.98 8.30 21.81
CA LYS A 164 -14.26 7.11 22.29
C LYS A 164 -13.33 7.48 23.44
N THR A 165 -13.43 6.70 24.52
CA THR A 165 -12.55 6.84 25.70
C THR A 165 -11.76 5.55 25.91
N PRO A 166 -10.42 5.58 25.88
CA PRO A 166 -9.57 6.72 25.51
C PRO A 166 -9.69 7.05 24.02
N SER A 167 -9.51 8.33 23.66
CA SER A 167 -9.48 8.74 22.26
C SER A 167 -8.05 8.55 21.74
N PHE A 168 -7.85 7.59 20.84
CA PHE A 168 -6.63 7.45 20.05
C PHE A 168 -6.99 7.00 18.65
N ALA A 169 -6.30 7.52 17.64
CA ALA A 169 -6.42 7.10 16.26
C ALA A 169 -5.06 6.59 15.76
N LEU A 170 -5.06 5.47 15.03
CA LEU A 170 -3.85 4.82 14.54
C LEU A 170 -3.96 4.59 13.03
N TRP A 171 -3.03 5.15 12.27
CA TRP A 171 -2.86 4.78 10.86
C TRP A 171 -2.27 3.39 10.76
N ARG A 172 -2.98 2.51 10.06
CA ARG A 172 -2.53 1.17 9.73
C ARG A 172 -2.27 1.07 8.23
N LEU A 173 -1.03 0.75 7.88
CA LEU A 173 -0.58 0.53 6.52
C LEU A 173 -0.17 -0.94 6.40
N LEU A 174 -1.02 -1.75 5.79
CA LEU A 174 -0.76 -3.18 5.58
C LEU A 174 -0.12 -3.39 4.21
N PHE A 175 1.13 -3.86 4.22
CA PHE A 175 1.86 -4.20 3.01
C PHE A 175 1.89 -5.70 2.77
N ASP A 176 1.73 -6.09 1.51
CA ASP A 176 2.04 -7.43 1.04
C ASP A 176 3.49 -7.46 0.52
N LYS A 177 4.28 -8.42 1.01
CA LYS A 177 5.69 -8.58 0.62
C LYS A 177 5.84 -8.75 -0.88
N LYS A 178 4.94 -9.49 -1.56
CA LYS A 178 4.97 -9.66 -3.01
C LYS A 178 4.79 -8.33 -3.71
N GLU A 179 3.87 -7.49 -3.25
CA GLU A 179 3.65 -6.16 -3.85
C GLU A 179 4.84 -5.23 -3.62
N ILE A 180 5.46 -5.25 -2.43
CA ILE A 180 6.72 -4.52 -2.18
C ILE A 180 7.78 -4.97 -3.19
N LEU A 181 8.03 -6.28 -3.31
CA LEU A 181 9.07 -6.82 -4.20
C LEU A 181 8.85 -6.46 -5.68
N ARG A 182 7.60 -6.33 -6.12
CA ARG A 182 7.27 -5.91 -7.50
C ARG A 182 7.47 -4.41 -7.74
N LYS A 183 7.36 -3.60 -6.68
CA LYS A 183 7.32 -2.13 -6.77
C LYS A 183 8.59 -1.45 -6.29
N VAL A 184 9.41 -2.14 -5.50
CA VAL A 184 10.68 -1.64 -5.01
C VAL A 184 11.71 -1.58 -6.14
N ASP A 185 12.43 -0.47 -6.24
CA ASP A 185 13.61 -0.42 -7.08
C ASP A 185 14.78 -1.03 -6.31
N VAL A 186 15.18 -2.24 -6.69
CA VAL A 186 16.27 -2.99 -6.05
C VAL A 186 17.57 -2.19 -6.02
N LYS A 187 17.78 -1.26 -6.95
CA LYS A 187 18.98 -0.39 -6.98
C LYS A 187 19.02 0.63 -5.84
N THR A 188 17.89 0.87 -5.20
CA THR A 188 17.74 1.85 -4.11
C THR A 188 17.80 1.20 -2.73
N LEU A 189 17.85 -0.13 -2.67
CA LEU A 189 18.04 -0.86 -1.42
C LEU A 189 19.47 -0.64 -0.95
N LYS A 190 19.62 -0.04 0.23
CA LYS A 190 20.92 0.09 0.90
C LYS A 190 21.24 -1.22 1.62
N ASP A 191 22.52 -1.55 1.69
CA ASP A 191 23.04 -2.67 2.49
C ASP A 191 22.99 -2.35 4.00
#